data_AF-A0A376K4N5-F1
#
_entry.id   AF-A0A376K4N5-F1
#
_cell.length_a   1.000
_cell.length_b   1.000
_cell.length_c   1.000
_cell.angle_alpha   90.00
_cell.angle_beta   90.00
_cell.angle_gamma   90.00
#
_symmetry.space_group_name_H-M   'P 1'
#
loop_
_entity.id
_entity.type
_entity.pdbx_description
1 polymer ?
#
loop_
_entity_poly.entity_id
_entity_poly.type
_entity_poly.pdbx_seq_one_letter_code
_entity_poly.pdbx_strand_id
1 'polypeptide(L)' 'MRDYAKVSPRFWLGETGKELRKAGAEAQVVAFYLMTSPHANMLGLYYLPVLYLAHETGLGPEGASKGCRSGFLQL' A
#
# COMPACT_ATOMS: atom_id res chain seq x y z
N MET A 1 -12.63 -12.38 -9.50
CA MET A 1 -12.43 -12.11 -8.06
C MET A 1 -11.30 -13.02 -7.62
N ARG A 2 -10.30 -12.53 -6.88
CA ARG A 2 -9.16 -13.35 -6.46
C ARG A 2 -9.51 -13.99 -5.12
N ASP A 3 -9.71 -15.30 -5.09
CA ASP A 3 -10.18 -16.00 -3.88
C ASP A 3 -9.13 -16.03 -2.76
N TYR A 4 -7.86 -15.85 -3.10
CA TYR A 4 -6.76 -15.81 -2.15
C TYR A 4 -5.59 -14.96 -2.66
N ALA A 5 -5.06 -14.12 -1.77
CA ALA A 5 -3.79 -13.43 -1.94
C ALA A 5 -2.87 -13.85 -0.80
N LYS A 6 -1.60 -14.15 -1.11
CA LYS A 6 -0.59 -14.52 -0.11
C LYS A 6 0.28 -13.31 0.16
N VAL A 7 0.22 -12.79 1.39
CA VAL A 7 1.19 -11.79 1.88
C VAL A 7 2.30 -12.53 2.62
N SER A 8 3.55 -12.32 2.18
CA SER A 8 4.71 -12.89 2.86
C SER A 8 4.96 -12.21 4.20
N PRO A 9 5.34 -12.94 5.27
CA PRO A 9 5.83 -12.34 6.53
C PRO A 9 7.01 -11.38 6.34
N ARG A 10 7.72 -11.48 5.21
CA ARG A 10 8.76 -10.51 4.82
C ARG A 10 8.25 -9.08 4.71
N PHE A 11 6.94 -8.86 4.52
CA PHE A 11 6.36 -7.53 4.61
C PHE A 11 6.61 -6.87 5.97
N TRP A 12 6.72 -7.65 7.06
CA TRP A 12 6.96 -7.12 8.40
C TRP A 12 8.43 -7.18 8.82
N LEU A 13 9.13 -8.24 8.40
CA LEU A 13 10.47 -8.58 8.87
C LEU A 13 11.58 -8.20 7.90
N GLY A 14 11.25 -8.08 6.62
CA GLY A 14 12.19 -7.73 5.56
C GLY A 14 12.62 -6.27 5.63
N GLU A 15 13.67 -5.95 4.88
CA GLU A 15 14.24 -4.60 4.82
C GLU A 15 13.21 -3.56 4.37
N THR A 16 12.53 -3.79 3.25
CA THR A 16 11.45 -2.91 2.77
C THR A 16 10.34 -2.71 3.82
N GLY A 17 9.97 -3.78 4.54
CA GLY A 17 8.99 -3.71 5.61
C GLY A 17 9.39 -2.82 6.78
N LYS A 18 10.68 -2.82 7.12
CA LYS A 18 11.28 -1.96 8.15
C LYS A 18 11.36 -0.52 7.67
N GLU A 19 11.74 -0.28 6.42
CA GLU A 19 11.78 1.08 5.86
C GLU A 19 10.38 1.71 5.77
N LEU A 20 9.37 0.95 5.35
CA LEU A 20 7.97 1.42 5.37
C LEU A 20 7.52 1.79 6.78
N ARG A 21 7.92 1.02 7.81
CA ARG A 21 7.61 1.36 9.21
C ARG A 21 8.26 2.65 9.67
N LYS A 22 9.52 2.89 9.28
CA LYS A 22 10.23 4.15 9.56
C LYS A 22 9.58 5.34 8.85
N ALA A 23 9.07 5.12 7.64
CA ALA A 23 8.39 6.14 6.83
C ALA A 23 7.00 6.55 7.38
N GLY A 24 6.42 5.75 8.29
CA GLY A 24 5.16 6.04 8.98
C GLY A 24 4.12 4.93 8.79
N ALA A 25 3.13 4.90 9.69
CA ALA A 25 2.05 3.91 9.66
C ALA A 25 1.22 4.02 8.37
N GLU A 26 1.03 5.25 7.88
CA GLU A 26 0.32 5.54 6.63
C GLU A 26 1.04 4.88 5.43
N ALA A 27 2.37 4.87 5.41
CA ALA A 27 3.16 4.23 4.36
C ALA A 27 2.99 2.70 4.38
N GLN A 28 2.99 2.08 5.55
CA GLN A 28 2.74 0.64 5.69
C GLN A 28 1.33 0.27 5.24
N VAL A 29 0.31 1.04 5.64
CA VAL A 29 -1.08 0.80 5.27
C VAL A 29 -1.29 0.94 3.76
N VAL A 30 -0.75 2.01 3.16
CA VAL A 30 -0.83 2.22 1.71
C VAL A 30 -0.09 1.11 0.96
N ALA A 31 1.12 0.73 1.38
CA ALA A 31 1.86 -0.37 0.76
C ALA A 31 1.12 -1.71 0.86
N PHE A 32 0.51 -1.99 2.02
CA PHE A 32 -0.29 -3.19 2.21
C PHE A 32 -1.51 -3.20 1.29
N TYR A 33 -2.25 -2.08 1.24
CA TYR A 33 -3.39 -1.90 0.37
C TYR A 33 -3.03 -2.12 -1.10
N LEU A 34 -1.90 -1.57 -1.58
CA LEU A 34 -1.47 -1.72 -2.96
C LEU A 34 -1.22 -3.19 -3.36
N MET A 35 -0.63 -3.97 -2.47
CA MET A 35 -0.36 -5.39 -2.69
C MET A 35 -1.63 -6.24 -2.70
N THR A 36 -2.66 -5.82 -1.96
CA THR A 36 -3.91 -6.57 -1.78
C THR A 36 -5.11 -5.91 -2.45
N SER A 37 -4.89 -4.89 -3.28
CA SER A 37 -5.97 -4.07 -3.82
C SER A 37 -6.95 -4.93 -4.60
N PRO A 38 -8.27 -4.77 -4.39
CA PRO A 38 -9.29 -5.52 -5.13
C PRO A 38 -9.30 -5.17 -6.62
N HIS A 39 -8.70 -4.03 -6.98
CA HIS A 39 -8.60 -3.54 -8.36
C HIS A 39 -7.35 -4.04 -9.08
N ALA A 40 -6.41 -4.69 -8.39
CA ALA A 40 -5.22 -5.24 -9.01
C ALA A 40 -5.56 -6.41 -9.95
N ASN A 41 -5.01 -6.36 -11.17
CA ASN A 41 -5.09 -7.44 -12.15
C ASN A 41 -3.74 -8.20 -12.26
N MET A 42 -3.68 -9.22 -13.11
CA MET A 42 -2.45 -10.01 -13.31
C MET A 42 -1.26 -9.22 -13.85
N LEU A 43 -1.48 -8.03 -14.43
CA LEU A 43 -0.41 -7.15 -14.92
C LEU A 43 0.11 -6.21 -13.82
N GLY A 44 -0.58 -6.14 -12.67
CA GLY A 44 -0.22 -5.23 -11.58
C GLY A 44 -0.51 -3.76 -11.86
N LEU A 45 -1.21 -3.44 -12.96
CA LEU A 45 -1.54 -2.07 -13.36
C LEU A 45 -3.04 -1.83 -13.21
N TYR A 46 -3.41 -0.86 -12.39
CA TYR A 46 -4.80 -0.49 -12.16
C TYR A 46 -4.92 0.98 -11.81
N TYR A 47 -6.12 1.52 -12.02
CA TYR A 47 -6.41 2.91 -11.71
C TYR A 47 -6.52 3.09 -10.20
N LEU A 48 -5.69 3.99 -9.65
CA LEU A 48 -5.67 4.28 -8.21
C LEU A 48 -5.73 5.79 -7.93
N PRO A 49 -6.93 6.37 -7.90
CA PRO A 49 -7.12 7.71 -7.37
C PRO A 49 -6.83 7.75 -5.87
N VAL A 50 -6.17 8.83 -5.43
CA VAL A 50 -5.94 9.11 -4.00
C VAL A 50 -7.25 9.08 -3.20
N LEU A 51 -8.36 9.49 -3.81
CA LEU A 51 -9.66 9.50 -3.14
C LEU A 51 -10.15 8.08 -2.78
N TYR A 52 -9.97 7.10 -3.67
CA TYR A 52 -10.30 5.70 -3.36
C TYR A 52 -9.38 5.14 -2.28
N LEU A 53 -8.08 5.41 -2.41
CA LEU A 53 -7.09 5.01 -1.41
C LEU A 53 -7.46 5.57 -0.02
N ALA A 54 -7.79 6.86 0.06
CA ALA A 54 -8.20 7.52 1.29
C ALA A 54 -9.48 6.95 1.88
N HIS A 55 -10.49 6.69 1.03
CA HIS A 55 -11.77 6.12 1.45
C HIS A 55 -11.61 4.69 1.99
N GLU A 56 -10.86 3.84 1.30
CA GLU A 56 -10.73 2.42 1.65
C GLU A 56 -9.75 2.16 2.79
N THR A 57 -8.70 2.98 2.93
CA THR A 57 -7.73 2.87 4.02
C THR A 57 -8.12 3.65 5.28
N GLY A 58 -9.08 4.57 5.18
CA GLY A 58 -9.49 5.45 6.28
C GLY A 58 -8.47 6.53 6.66
N LEU A 59 -7.37 6.68 5.91
CA LEU A 59 -6.28 7.64 6.20
C LEU A 59 -6.62 9.10 5.88
N GLY A 60 -7.74 9.35 5.19
CA GLY A 60 -8.05 10.64 4.60
C GLY A 60 -7.12 11.01 3.42
N PRO A 61 -7.43 12.08 2.66
CA PRO A 61 -6.71 12.42 1.43
C PRO A 61 -5.22 12.72 1.65
N GLU A 62 -4.91 13.39 2.76
CA GLU A 62 -3.54 13.81 3.10
C GLU A 62 -2.68 12.63 3.56
N GLY A 63 -3.22 11.77 4.43
CA GLY A 63 -2.55 10.56 4.91
C GLY A 63 -2.30 9.57 3.76
N ALA A 64 -3.30 9.36 2.91
CA ALA A 64 -3.16 8.53 1.70
C ALA A 64 -2.10 9.07 0.73
N SER A 65 -2.13 10.39 0.47
CA SER A 65 -1.14 11.06 -0.38
C SER A 65 0.27 10.98 0.18
N LYS A 66 0.42 11.17 1.50
CA LYS A 66 1.70 11.10 2.21
C LYS A 66 2.26 9.68 2.15
N GLY A 67 1.46 8.68 2.53
CA GLY A 67 1.86 7.27 2.51
C GLY A 67 2.29 6.80 1.12
N CYS A 68 1.58 7.25 0.07
CA CYS A 68 1.94 6.94 -1.32
C CYS A 68 3.29 7.54 -1.73
N ARG A 69 3.58 8.78 -1.33
CA ARG A 69 4.87 9.43 -1.64
C ARG A 69 6.03 8.80 -0.87
N SER A 70 5.83 8.53 0.43
CA SER A 70 6.91 8.04 1.28
C SER A 70 7.26 6.57 1.05
N GLY A 71 6.30 5.74 0.63
CA GLY A 71 6.52 4.31 0.41
C GLY A 71 7.08 3.94 -0.97
N PHE A 72 6.91 4.79 -1.99
CA PHE A 72 7.18 4.42 -3.39
C PHE A 72 8.26 5.26 -4.10
N LEU A 73 8.65 6.43 -3.57
CA LEU A 73 9.76 7.24 -4.12
C LEU A 73 11.15 6.82 -3.62
N GLN A 74 11.25 5.78 -2.80
CA GLN A 74 12.53 5.28 -2.23
C GLN A 74 12.89 3.85 -2.69
N LEU A 75 12.13 3.27 -3.61
CA LEU A 75 12.42 1.99 -4.27
C LEU A 75 12.73 2.23 -5.75
#